data_AF-A0A5R2N1J3-F1
#
_entry.id   AF-A0A5R2N1J3-F1
#
_cell.length_a   1.000
_cell.length_b   1.000
_cell.length_c   1.000
_cell.angle_alpha   90.00
_cell.angle_beta   90.00
_cell.angle_gamma   90.00
#
_symmetry.space_group_name_H-M   'P 1'
#
loop_
_entity.id
_entity.type
_entity.pdbx_description
1 polymer ?
#
loop_
_entity_poly.entity_id
_entity_poly.type
_entity_poly.pdbx_seq_one_letter_code
_entity_poly.pdbx_strand_id
1 'polypeptide(L)'
;SIKADVYRTIDSLIASDTIVASDTSGIPITKLQAHISHPERMVGMHWSNPPHIIPMIEVIAGEKTAPRTVAVIRDLIRSIGLLPVVVKKDVPGFVENRVLYALLREAVDLVERGVIEPEDLDTCVSWGIGYKIAVIGPMALLDMAGL
;
A
#
# COMPACT_ATOMS: atom_id res chain seq x y z
N SER A 1 -11.36 15.16 9.56
CA SER A 1 -10.16 14.39 9.92
C SER A 1 -8.95 15.26 9.60
N ILE A 2 -7.82 15.06 10.29
CA ILE A 2 -6.60 15.88 10.11
C ILE A 2 -6.20 16.01 8.63
N LYS A 3 -6.27 14.90 7.87
CA LYS A 3 -5.98 14.90 6.43
C LYS A 3 -6.94 15.80 5.62
N ALA A 4 -8.23 15.75 5.92
CA ALA A 4 -9.23 16.60 5.24
C ALA A 4 -8.99 18.09 5.51
N ASP A 5 -8.48 18.45 6.69
CA ASP A 5 -8.13 19.83 7.01
C ASP A 5 -6.97 20.33 6.14
N VAL A 6 -5.93 19.52 5.93
CA VAL A 6 -4.84 19.91 5.02
C VAL A 6 -5.32 20.01 3.58
N TYR A 7 -6.18 19.09 3.11
CA TYR A 7 -6.71 19.16 1.74
C TYR A 7 -7.48 20.45 1.50
N ARG A 8 -8.41 20.81 2.40
CA ARG A 8 -9.14 22.09 2.32
C ARG A 8 -8.23 23.31 2.35
N THR A 9 -7.14 23.25 3.13
CA THR A 9 -6.20 24.36 3.26
C THR A 9 -5.43 24.60 1.97
N ILE A 10 -5.03 23.54 1.26
CA ILE A 10 -4.25 23.66 0.01
C ILE A 10 -5.14 23.82 -1.23
N ASP A 11 -6.42 23.44 -1.17
CA ASP A 11 -7.29 23.26 -2.34
C ASP A 11 -7.41 24.52 -3.21
N SER A 12 -7.59 25.68 -2.58
CA SER A 12 -7.70 26.98 -3.28
C SER A 12 -6.36 27.58 -3.69
N LEU A 13 -5.24 26.98 -3.27
CA LEU A 13 -3.89 27.49 -3.48
C LEU A 13 -3.14 26.78 -4.61
N ILE A 14 -3.69 25.67 -5.12
CA ILE A 14 -3.06 24.83 -6.12
C ILE A 14 -3.83 24.88 -7.43
N ALA A 15 -3.13 24.67 -8.54
CA ALA A 15 -3.77 24.60 -9.86
C ALA A 15 -4.68 23.36 -9.95
N SER A 16 -5.69 23.44 -10.83
CA SER A 16 -6.66 22.36 -11.05
C SER A 16 -6.03 21.04 -11.54
N ASP A 17 -4.84 21.12 -12.13
CA ASP A 17 -4.09 19.96 -12.64
C ASP A 17 -2.98 19.47 -11.69
N THR A 18 -2.79 20.13 -10.53
CA THR A 18 -1.83 19.69 -9.50
C THR A 18 -2.31 18.40 -8.83
N ILE A 19 -1.61 17.28 -9.07
CA ILE A 19 -1.88 16.00 -8.41
C ILE A 19 -1.69 16.11 -6.89
N VAL A 20 -2.63 15.57 -6.12
CA VAL A 20 -2.53 15.47 -4.65
C VAL A 20 -2.47 14.00 -4.27
N ALA A 21 -1.32 13.57 -3.76
CA ALA A 21 -1.11 12.20 -3.32
C ALA A 21 -1.17 12.11 -1.78
N SER A 22 -1.80 11.05 -1.26
CA SER A 22 -1.76 10.74 0.17
C SER A 22 -0.91 9.50 0.43
N ASP A 23 0.03 9.64 1.37
CA ASP A 23 0.77 8.54 1.99
C ASP A 23 -0.05 7.94 3.16
N THR A 24 -1.28 7.52 2.91
CA THR A 24 -2.08 6.85 3.95
C THR A 24 -1.80 5.36 3.91
N SER A 25 -1.67 4.71 5.06
CA SER A 25 -1.41 3.26 5.10
C SER A 25 -2.65 2.38 4.90
N GLY A 26 -3.82 2.95 4.59
CA GLY A 26 -5.02 2.14 4.41
C GLY A 26 -6.37 2.85 4.50
N ILE A 27 -6.42 4.18 4.63
CA ILE A 27 -7.68 4.91 4.48
C ILE A 27 -8.05 4.89 2.99
N PRO A 28 -9.25 4.42 2.61
CA PRO A 28 -9.70 4.45 1.22
C PRO A 28 -9.56 5.84 0.60
N ILE A 29 -8.90 5.93 -0.55
CA ILE A 29 -8.72 7.19 -1.31
C ILE A 29 -10.07 7.80 -1.66
N THR A 30 -11.09 6.98 -1.86
CA THR A 30 -12.48 7.35 -2.08
C THR A 30 -13.07 8.19 -0.95
N LYS A 31 -12.63 7.97 0.30
CA LYS A 31 -13.02 8.81 1.43
C LYS A 31 -12.25 10.13 1.45
N LEU A 32 -10.99 10.11 1.04
CA LEU A 32 -10.14 11.30 1.05
C LEU A 32 -10.50 12.28 -0.07
N GLN A 33 -10.78 11.76 -1.27
CA GLN A 33 -11.18 12.57 -2.44
C GLN A 33 -12.48 13.35 -2.23
N ALA A 34 -13.30 12.96 -1.25
CA ALA A 34 -14.54 13.67 -0.90
C ALA A 34 -14.28 15.05 -0.24
N HIS A 35 -13.03 15.36 0.09
CA HIS A 35 -12.64 16.56 0.82
C HIS A 35 -11.75 17.52 0.01
N ILE A 36 -11.67 17.33 -1.31
CA ILE A 36 -10.87 18.17 -2.20
C ILE A 36 -11.61 18.40 -3.52
N SER A 37 -11.44 19.58 -4.12
CA SER A 37 -11.87 19.87 -5.49
C SER A 37 -11.07 19.03 -6.49
N HIS A 38 -11.68 18.78 -7.66
CA HIS A 38 -11.09 17.92 -8.69
C HIS A 38 -10.67 16.54 -8.14
N PRO A 39 -11.58 15.71 -7.63
CA PRO A 39 -11.22 14.43 -7.01
C PRO A 39 -10.44 13.49 -7.94
N GLU A 40 -10.54 13.68 -9.25
CA GLU A 40 -9.86 12.91 -10.28
C GLU A 40 -8.33 13.00 -10.28
N ARG A 41 -7.77 14.06 -9.70
CA ARG A 41 -6.31 14.26 -9.52
C ARG A 41 -5.82 13.84 -8.13
N MET A 42 -6.68 13.28 -7.27
CA MET A 42 -6.26 12.71 -5.99
C MET A 42 -5.93 11.22 -6.14
N VAL A 43 -4.83 10.77 -5.52
CA VAL A 43 -4.37 9.38 -5.59
C VAL A 43 -3.74 8.94 -4.26
N GLY A 44 -3.64 7.63 -4.03
CA GLY A 44 -2.74 7.09 -3.01
C GLY A 44 -1.33 6.90 -3.58
N MET A 45 -0.31 7.32 -2.82
CA MET A 45 1.10 7.04 -3.09
C MET A 45 1.70 6.58 -1.77
N HIS A 46 1.44 5.32 -1.42
CA HIS A 46 1.78 4.76 -0.12
C HIS A 46 3.17 4.16 -0.15
N TRP A 47 4.04 4.72 0.69
CA TRP A 47 5.42 4.26 0.87
C TRP A 47 5.51 3.34 2.07
N SER A 48 6.31 2.28 1.94
CA SER A 48 6.66 1.41 3.07
C SER A 48 7.79 2.04 3.90
N ASN A 49 7.80 1.80 5.22
CA ASN A 49 8.83 2.31 6.13
C ASN A 49 10.01 1.31 6.25
N PRO A 50 11.29 1.71 6.11
CA PRO A 50 11.77 3.06 5.76
C PRO A 50 11.67 3.37 4.26
N PRO A 51 11.16 4.56 3.87
CA PRO A 51 10.81 4.88 2.48
C PRO A 51 12.02 5.07 1.55
N HIS A 52 13.21 5.24 2.12
CA HIS A 52 14.46 5.36 1.37
C HIS A 52 15.18 4.01 1.21
N ILE A 53 14.69 2.94 1.83
CA ILE A 53 15.24 1.59 1.77
C ILE A 53 14.32 0.67 0.97
N ILE A 54 13.01 0.73 1.24
CA ILE A 54 12.03 -0.13 0.56
C ILE A 54 11.68 0.47 -0.81
N PRO A 55 11.95 -0.23 -1.93
CA PRO A 55 11.80 0.36 -3.25
C PRO A 55 10.36 0.35 -3.77
N MET A 56 9.46 -0.37 -3.11
CA MET A 56 8.08 -0.57 -3.54
C MET A 56 7.18 0.57 -3.03
N ILE A 57 6.30 1.07 -3.90
CA ILE A 57 5.29 2.08 -3.57
C ILE A 57 3.95 1.63 -4.15
N GLU A 58 2.91 1.59 -3.33
CA GLU A 58 1.55 1.37 -3.81
C GLU A 58 0.97 2.65 -4.43
N VAL A 59 0.48 2.55 -5.67
CA VAL A 59 -0.28 3.60 -6.37
C VAL A 59 -1.76 3.22 -6.34
N ILE A 60 -2.55 3.89 -5.52
CA ILE A 60 -3.91 3.48 -5.21
C ILE A 60 -4.94 4.39 -5.88
N ALA A 61 -5.82 3.81 -6.69
CA ALA A 61 -6.94 4.52 -7.29
C ALA A 61 -8.15 4.53 -6.34
N GLY A 62 -8.67 5.71 -6.03
CA GLY A 62 -10.03 5.86 -5.51
C GLY A 62 -11.05 5.81 -6.65
N GLU A 63 -12.34 5.75 -6.30
CA GLU A 63 -13.42 5.63 -7.29
C GLU A 63 -13.45 6.72 -8.35
N LYS A 64 -13.00 7.94 -8.02
CA LYS A 64 -13.00 9.07 -8.96
C LYS A 64 -11.62 9.39 -9.52
N THR A 65 -10.56 8.74 -9.03
CA THR A 65 -9.19 8.97 -9.53
C THR A 65 -9.13 8.69 -11.03
N ALA A 66 -8.67 9.66 -11.82
CA ALA A 66 -8.52 9.48 -13.25
C ALA A 66 -7.41 8.45 -13.57
N PRO A 67 -7.60 7.62 -14.61
CA PRO A 67 -6.54 6.72 -15.09
C PRO A 67 -5.23 7.45 -15.43
N ARG A 68 -5.32 8.70 -15.92
CA ARG A 68 -4.16 9.56 -16.18
C ARG A 68 -3.37 9.87 -14.91
N THR A 69 -4.03 10.18 -13.80
CA THR A 69 -3.39 10.48 -12.51
C THR A 69 -2.58 9.28 -12.02
N VAL A 70 -3.16 8.07 -12.09
CA VAL A 70 -2.47 6.82 -11.77
C VAL A 70 -1.25 6.60 -12.67
N ALA A 71 -1.41 6.82 -13.98
CA ALA A 71 -0.31 6.65 -14.94
C ALA A 71 0.84 7.61 -14.67
N VAL A 72 0.55 8.90 -14.43
CA VAL A 72 1.58 9.92 -14.12
C VAL A 72 2.37 9.54 -12.88
N ILE A 73 1.70 9.11 -11.81
CA ILE A 73 2.36 8.77 -10.55
C ILE A 73 3.16 7.47 -10.66
N ARG A 74 2.63 6.45 -11.34
CA ARG A 74 3.37 5.24 -11.67
C ARG A 74 4.65 5.56 -12.47
N ASP A 75 4.54 6.41 -13.48
CA ASP A 75 5.66 6.72 -14.36
C ASP A 75 6.70 7.63 -13.66
N LEU A 76 6.25 8.53 -12.78
CA LEU A 76 7.12 9.28 -11.87
C LEU A 76 7.95 8.34 -10.99
N ILE A 77 7.31 7.37 -10.32
CA ILE A 77 7.99 6.40 -9.45
C ILE A 77 9.04 5.61 -10.22
N ARG A 78 8.72 5.17 -11.45
CA ARG A 78 9.69 4.49 -12.33
C ARG A 78 10.86 5.39 -12.72
N SER A 79 10.58 6.66 -13.01
CA SER A 79 11.61 7.61 -13.45
C SER A 79 12.68 7.87 -12.38
N ILE A 80 12.35 7.66 -11.10
CA ILE A 80 13.27 7.77 -9.97
C ILE A 80 13.85 6.42 -9.52
N GLY A 81 13.68 5.36 -10.32
CA GLY A 81 14.28 4.04 -10.08
C GLY A 81 13.55 3.16 -9.06
N LEU A 82 12.31 3.49 -8.70
CA LEU A 82 11.50 2.76 -7.73
C LEU A 82 10.44 1.88 -8.41
N LEU A 83 9.78 1.03 -7.62
CA LEU A 83 8.87 -0.03 -8.09
C LEU A 83 7.40 0.29 -7.75
N PRO A 84 6.62 0.88 -8.69
CA PRO A 84 5.21 1.14 -8.42
C PRO A 84 4.35 -0.12 -8.57
N VAL A 85 3.45 -0.35 -7.62
CA VAL A 85 2.41 -1.38 -7.68
C VAL A 85 1.05 -0.72 -7.74
N VAL A 86 0.29 -0.96 -8.82
CA VAL A 86 -1.03 -0.32 -9.00
C VAL A 86 -2.12 -1.09 -8.27
N VAL A 87 -2.69 -0.48 -7.22
CA VAL A 87 -3.85 -0.98 -6.48
C VAL A 87 -5.11 -0.40 -7.11
N LYS A 88 -5.82 -1.23 -7.89
CA LYS A 88 -6.95 -0.81 -8.74
C LYS A 88 -8.22 -0.44 -7.97
N LYS A 89 -8.36 -0.89 -6.72
CA LYS A 89 -9.50 -0.61 -5.83
C LYS A 89 -8.97 -0.31 -4.44
N ASP A 90 -9.38 0.81 -3.87
CA ASP A 90 -8.92 1.33 -2.58
C ASP A 90 -9.58 0.66 -1.37
N VAL A 91 -9.50 -0.68 -1.31
CA VAL A 91 -9.97 -1.44 -0.15
C VAL A 91 -9.23 -1.01 1.13
N PRO A 92 -9.87 -1.05 2.31
CA PRO A 92 -9.19 -0.75 3.57
C PRO A 92 -7.94 -1.61 3.77
N GLY A 93 -6.80 -0.94 4.00
CA GLY A 93 -5.48 -1.57 4.12
C GLY A 93 -4.77 -1.91 2.80
N PHE A 94 -5.34 -1.54 1.64
CA PHE A 94 -4.76 -1.73 0.31
C PHE A 94 -4.30 -3.17 0.05
N VAL A 95 -3.11 -3.43 -0.48
CA VAL A 95 -2.61 -4.79 -0.69
C VAL A 95 -1.59 -5.16 0.37
N GLU A 96 -0.54 -4.35 0.56
CA GLU A 96 0.56 -4.63 1.48
C GLU A 96 0.05 -4.91 2.90
N ASN A 97 -0.68 -3.96 3.49
CA ASN A 97 -1.18 -4.11 4.86
C ASN A 97 -2.21 -5.24 4.98
N ARG A 98 -3.07 -5.46 3.98
CA ARG A 98 -4.03 -6.57 4.02
C ARG A 98 -3.34 -7.93 4.08
N VAL A 99 -2.30 -8.13 3.27
CA VAL A 99 -1.52 -9.37 3.27
C VAL A 99 -0.74 -9.50 4.58
N LEU A 100 -0.10 -8.42 5.05
CA LEU A 100 0.61 -8.40 6.32
C LEU A 100 -0.31 -8.78 7.49
N TYR A 101 -1.48 -8.14 7.62
CA TYR A 101 -2.41 -8.44 8.70
C TYR A 101 -3.02 -9.84 8.63
N ALA A 102 -3.12 -10.45 7.44
CA ALA A 102 -3.54 -11.84 7.32
C ALA A 102 -2.49 -12.79 7.94
N LEU A 103 -1.20 -12.54 7.67
CA LEU A 103 -0.09 -13.28 8.28
C LEU A 103 -0.05 -13.05 9.79
N LEU A 104 -0.11 -11.79 10.23
CA LEU A 104 -0.02 -11.44 11.66
C LEU A 104 -1.18 -12.03 12.46
N ARG A 105 -2.40 -12.06 11.90
CA ARG A 105 -3.55 -12.66 12.57
C ARG A 105 -3.32 -14.15 12.87
N GLU A 106 -2.79 -14.91 11.92
CA GLU A 106 -2.51 -16.34 12.11
C GLU A 106 -1.36 -16.55 13.10
N ALA A 107 -0.30 -15.73 12.98
CA ALA A 107 0.82 -15.78 13.92
C ALA A 107 0.37 -15.57 15.37
N VAL A 108 -0.50 -14.57 15.61
CA VAL A 108 -1.06 -14.30 16.95
C VAL A 108 -1.92 -15.46 17.44
N ASP A 109 -2.81 -16.02 16.61
CA ASP A 109 -3.66 -17.16 17.02
C ASP A 109 -2.83 -18.39 17.43
N LEU A 110 -1.76 -18.70 16.71
CA LEU A 110 -0.87 -19.83 17.02
C LEU A 110 -0.15 -19.65 18.36
N VAL A 111 0.31 -18.44 18.65
CA VAL A 111 0.94 -18.10 19.93
C VAL A 111 -0.08 -18.15 21.07
N GLU A 112 -1.25 -17.54 20.90
CA GLU A 112 -2.31 -17.51 21.93
C GLU A 112 -2.81 -18.92 22.29
N ARG A 113 -2.80 -19.85 21.33
CA ARG A 113 -3.18 -21.25 21.52
C ARG A 113 -2.06 -22.12 22.10
N GLY A 114 -0.88 -21.56 22.37
CA GLY A 114 0.27 -22.28 22.90
C GLY A 114 0.86 -23.30 21.93
N VAL A 115 0.70 -23.09 20.61
CA VAL A 115 1.28 -23.96 19.58
C VAL A 115 2.79 -23.73 19.48
N ILE A 116 3.23 -22.48 19.67
CA ILE A 116 4.62 -22.05 19.53
C ILE A 116 4.86 -20.80 20.39
N GLU A 117 6.06 -20.66 20.95
CA GLU A 117 6.47 -19.44 21.65
C GLU A 117 6.74 -18.29 20.66
N PRO A 118 6.55 -17.02 21.05
CA PRO A 118 6.75 -15.87 20.16
C PRO A 118 8.12 -15.83 19.47
N GLU A 119 9.20 -16.17 20.17
CA GLU A 119 10.56 -16.13 19.64
C GLU A 119 10.79 -17.20 18.55
N ASP A 120 10.20 -18.39 18.74
CA ASP A 120 10.25 -19.48 17.77
C ASP A 120 9.33 -19.21 16.59
N LEU A 121 8.19 -18.52 16.80
CA LEU A 121 7.33 -18.03 15.73
C LEU A 121 8.12 -17.09 14.81
N ASP A 122 8.75 -16.06 15.37
CA ASP A 122 9.52 -15.08 14.60
C ASP A 122 10.65 -15.75 13.80
N THR A 123 11.34 -16.72 14.41
CA THR A 123 12.36 -17.53 13.71
C THR A 123 11.74 -18.32 12.55
N CYS A 124 10.62 -19.00 12.79
CA CYS A 124 9.90 -19.79 11.80
C CYS A 124 9.40 -18.93 10.62
N VAL A 125 8.74 -17.81 10.90
CA VAL A 125 8.20 -16.92 9.87
C VAL A 125 9.31 -16.21 9.12
N SER A 126 10.35 -15.70 9.80
CA SER A 126 11.45 -14.99 9.14
C SER A 126 12.17 -15.87 8.13
N TRP A 127 12.52 -17.10 8.52
CA TRP A 127 13.32 -18.00 7.67
C TRP A 127 12.47 -18.90 6.77
N GLY A 128 11.34 -19.38 7.27
CA GLY A 128 10.46 -20.32 6.57
C GLY A 128 9.50 -19.65 5.58
N ILE A 129 9.17 -18.37 5.76
CA ILE A 129 8.24 -17.63 4.89
C ILE A 129 8.90 -16.34 4.36
N GLY A 130 9.30 -15.43 5.24
CA GLY A 130 9.79 -14.09 4.90
C GLY A 130 10.97 -14.13 3.93
N TYR A 131 12.01 -14.89 4.26
CA TYR A 131 13.19 -15.04 3.42
C TYR A 131 12.87 -15.61 2.03
N LYS A 132 11.96 -16.59 1.95
CA LYS A 132 11.51 -17.16 0.67
C LYS A 132 10.74 -16.13 -0.15
N ILE A 133 9.80 -15.43 0.47
CA ILE A 133 8.95 -14.45 -0.20
C ILE A 133 9.73 -13.20 -0.64
N ALA A 134 10.85 -12.88 0.03
CA ALA A 134 11.76 -11.82 -0.40
C ALA A 134 12.41 -12.10 -1.76
N VAL A 135 12.56 -13.38 -2.13
CA VAL A 135 13.14 -13.82 -3.42
C VAL A 135 12.07 -14.22 -4.43
N ILE A 136 10.99 -14.87 -3.96
CA ILE A 136 9.94 -15.46 -4.81
C ILE A 136 8.58 -15.00 -4.31
N GLY A 137 7.94 -14.08 -5.04
CA GLY A 137 6.60 -13.60 -4.67
C GLY A 137 5.56 -14.72 -4.55
N PRO A 138 4.48 -14.52 -3.77
CA PRO A 138 3.58 -15.61 -3.38
C PRO A 138 2.88 -16.31 -4.55
N MET A 139 2.56 -15.59 -5.63
CA MET A 139 1.97 -16.21 -6.83
C MET A 139 2.99 -17.10 -7.57
N ALA A 140 4.23 -16.65 -7.71
CA ALA A 140 5.30 -17.45 -8.31
C ALA A 140 5.66 -18.68 -7.44
N LEU A 141 5.51 -18.55 -6.11
CA LEU A 141 5.70 -19.68 -5.21
C LEU A 141 4.61 -20.75 -5.38
N LEU A 142 3.36 -20.35 -5.67
CA LEU A 142 2.28 -21.30 -6.01
C LEU A 142 2.58 -22.02 -7.33
N ASP A 143 3.00 -21.29 -8.37
CA ASP A 143 3.38 -21.89 -9.66
C ASP A 143 4.52 -22.91 -9.49
N MET A 144 5.50 -22.61 -8.64
CA MET A 144 6.62 -23.52 -8.33
C MET A 144 6.18 -24.76 -7.55
N ALA A 145 5.20 -24.63 -6.66
CA ALA A 145 4.68 -25.74 -5.86
C ALA A 145 3.84 -26.73 -6.68
N GLY A 146 3.35 -26.32 -7.85
CA GLY A 146 2.55 -27.15 -8.76
C GLY A 146 1.06 -27.01 -8.49
N LEU A 147 0.45 -26.01 -9.12
CA LEU A 147 -1.00 -25.89 -9.30
C LEU A 147 -1.52 -26.77 -10.45
#